data_AF-A0A4Q8LZ51-F1
#
_entry.id   AF-A0A4Q8LZ51-F1
#
_cell.length_a   1.000
_cell.length_b   1.000
_cell.length_c   1.000
_cell.angle_alpha   90.00
_cell.angle_beta   90.00
_cell.angle_gamma   90.00
#
_symmetry.space_group_name_H-M   'P 1'
#
loop_
_entity.id
_entity.type
_entity.pdbx_description
1 polymer ?
#
loop_
_entity_poly.entity_id
_entity_poly.type
_entity_poly.pdbx_seq_one_letter_code
_entity_poly.pdbx_strand_id
1 'polypeptide(L)'
;MNDRYQPARGPHDGLWWQIALGVFVGQLMSAAVAGIAFLLLAGFAASQAEDAAKQLSRQLQQATRQAQSAVPPTPRYAPAPTTTRRPLSDDERCMGGRRLKRLPNGWQDLPHEPC
;
A
#
# COMPACT_ATOMS: atom_id res chain seq x y z
N MET A 1 15.05 -78.85 47.76
CA MET A 1 13.74 -78.52 47.19
C MET A 1 13.85 -77.14 46.57
N ASN A 2 13.76 -77.05 45.24
CA ASN A 2 13.81 -75.76 44.52
C ASN A 2 12.40 -75.42 44.07
N ASP A 3 11.69 -74.63 44.86
CA ASP A 3 10.43 -74.02 44.42
C ASP A 3 10.75 -72.83 43.51
N ARG A 4 10.54 -73.02 42.21
CA ARG A 4 10.54 -71.90 41.26
C ARG A 4 9.23 -71.16 41.43
N TYR A 5 9.31 -69.90 41.84
CA TYR A 5 8.18 -68.97 41.81
C TYR A 5 7.68 -68.83 40.36
N GLN A 6 6.51 -69.40 40.06
CA GLN A 6 5.76 -69.04 38.88
C GLN A 6 4.77 -67.94 39.28
N PRO A 7 4.88 -66.72 38.72
CA PRO A 7 3.84 -65.73 38.92
C PRO A 7 2.56 -66.25 38.28
N ALA A 8 1.51 -66.41 39.08
CA ALA A 8 0.18 -66.70 38.58
C ALA A 8 -0.29 -65.49 37.76
N ARG A 9 -0.26 -65.62 36.42
CA ARG A 9 -0.99 -64.69 35.54
C ARG A 9 -2.46 -64.85 35.86
N GLY A 10 -3.05 -63.84 36.47
CA GLY A 10 -4.48 -63.79 36.68
C GLY A 10 -5.19 -63.76 35.32
N PRO A 11 -6.37 -64.38 35.19
CA PRO A 11 -7.13 -64.40 33.93
C PRO A 11 -7.49 -63.00 33.39
N HIS A 12 -7.32 -61.94 34.20
CA HIS A 12 -7.61 -60.56 33.85
C HIS A 12 -6.39 -59.72 33.46
N ASP A 13 -5.16 -60.22 33.63
CA ASP A 13 -3.93 -59.44 33.40
C ASP A 13 -3.73 -59.06 31.92
N GLY A 14 -4.17 -59.94 31.01
CA GLY A 14 -4.09 -59.68 29.56
C GLY A 14 -5.18 -58.76 29.03
N LEU A 15 -6.34 -58.71 29.70
CA LEU A 15 -7.53 -57.99 29.22
C LEU A 15 -7.33 -56.47 29.32
N TRP A 16 -6.83 -55.99 30.46
CA TRP A 16 -6.58 -54.56 30.67
C TRP A 16 -5.53 -54.01 29.71
N TRP A 17 -4.47 -54.78 29.45
CA TRP A 17 -3.45 -54.42 28.47
C TRP A 17 -4.02 -54.31 27.05
N GLN A 18 -4.87 -55.24 26.64
CA GLN A 18 -5.54 -55.21 25.33
C GLN A 18 -6.46 -54.00 25.18
N ILE A 19 -7.23 -53.67 26.22
CA ILE A 19 -8.10 -52.48 26.23
C ILE A 19 -7.27 -51.21 26.08
N ALA A 20 -6.19 -51.08 26.86
CA ALA A 20 -5.29 -49.93 26.78
C ALA A 20 -4.66 -49.78 25.39
N LEU A 21 -4.22 -50.88 24.79
CA LEU A 21 -3.67 -50.89 23.44
C LEU A 21 -4.70 -50.46 22.39
N GLY A 22 -5.95 -50.94 22.52
CA GLY A 22 -7.05 -50.56 21.63
C GLY A 22 -7.37 -49.06 21.71
N VAL A 23 -7.44 -48.50 22.92
CA VAL A 23 -7.67 -47.05 23.11
C VAL A 23 -6.52 -46.24 22.54
N PHE A 24 -5.26 -46.66 22.77
CA PHE A 24 -4.09 -45.96 22.26
C PHE A 24 -4.08 -45.92 20.72
N VAL A 25 -4.30 -47.06 20.06
CA VAL A 25 -4.34 -47.13 18.59
C VAL A 25 -5.53 -46.33 18.05
N GLY A 26 -6.69 -46.42 18.71
CA GLY A 26 -7.88 -45.63 18.36
C GLY A 26 -7.63 -44.12 18.44
N GLN A 27 -6.96 -43.66 19.50
CA GLN A 27 -6.58 -42.25 19.63
C GLN A 27 -5.55 -41.82 18.58
N LEU A 28 -4.55 -42.67 18.28
CA LEU A 28 -3.58 -42.37 17.22
C LEU A 28 -4.24 -42.22 15.85
N MET A 29 -5.16 -43.12 15.50
CA MET A 29 -5.92 -43.03 14.24
C MET A 29 -6.79 -41.79 14.21
N SER A 30 -7.47 -41.48 15.32
CA SER A 30 -8.32 -40.29 15.43
C SER A 30 -7.50 -39.01 15.28
N ALA A 31 -6.34 -38.93 15.93
CA ALA A 31 -5.42 -37.80 15.83
C ALA A 31 -4.84 -37.66 14.41
N ALA A 32 -4.50 -38.77 13.75
CA ALA A 32 -4.03 -38.75 12.37
C ALA A 32 -5.10 -38.21 11.41
N VAL A 33 -6.35 -38.69 11.53
CA VAL A 33 -7.47 -38.21 10.71
C VAL A 33 -7.76 -36.74 10.99
N ALA A 34 -7.79 -36.33 12.26
CA ALA A 34 -7.99 -34.94 12.65
C ALA A 34 -6.88 -34.03 12.11
N GLY A 35 -5.62 -34.47 12.18
CA GLY A 35 -4.47 -33.75 11.64
C GLY A 35 -4.56 -33.57 10.12
N ILE A 36 -4.88 -34.64 9.39
CA ILE A 36 -5.06 -34.57 7.92
C ILE A 36 -6.22 -33.64 7.57
N ALA A 37 -7.37 -33.79 8.24
CA ALA A 37 -8.53 -32.93 8.02
C ALA A 37 -8.17 -31.45 8.28
N PHE A 38 -7.45 -31.17 9.38
CA PHE A 38 -7.01 -29.82 9.69
C PHE A 38 -6.09 -29.24 8.61
N LEU A 39 -5.13 -30.01 8.10
CA LEU A 39 -4.25 -29.56 7.01
C LEU A 39 -5.01 -29.26 5.73
N LEU A 40 -6.00 -30.09 5.38
CA LEU A 40 -6.85 -29.88 4.20
C LEU A 40 -7.71 -28.61 4.35
N LEU A 41 -8.37 -28.43 5.50
CA LEU A 41 -9.16 -27.23 5.78
C LEU A 41 -8.28 -25.97 5.82
N ALA A 42 -7.11 -26.03 6.44
CA ALA A 42 -6.18 -24.91 6.51
C ALA A 42 -5.68 -24.51 5.12
N GLY A 43 -5.32 -25.47 4.27
CA GLY A 43 -4.91 -25.21 2.89
C GLY A 43 -6.03 -24.55 2.08
N PHE A 44 -7.26 -25.04 2.21
CA PHE A 44 -8.42 -24.45 1.55
C PHE A 44 -8.71 -23.03 2.06
N ALA A 45 -8.71 -22.82 3.38
CA ALA A 45 -8.92 -21.50 3.98
C ALA A 45 -7.84 -20.50 3.57
N ALA A 46 -6.57 -20.92 3.49
CA ALA A 46 -5.48 -20.08 3.02
C ALA A 46 -5.69 -19.64 1.57
N SER A 47 -6.07 -20.56 0.68
CA SER A 47 -6.35 -20.23 -0.72
C SER A 47 -7.50 -19.23 -0.86
N GLN A 48 -8.58 -19.40 -0.08
CA GLN A 48 -9.69 -18.45 -0.09
C GLN A 48 -9.32 -17.08 0.49
N ALA A 49 -8.50 -17.06 1.54
CA ALA A 49 -8.04 -15.83 2.16
C ALA A 49 -7.18 -15.00 1.18
N GLU A 50 -6.34 -15.66 0.38
CA GLU A 50 -5.57 -14.97 -0.67
C GLU A 50 -6.47 -14.35 -1.74
N ASP A 51 -7.49 -15.08 -2.19
CA ASP A 51 -8.39 -14.58 -3.22
C ASP A 51 -9.26 -13.43 -2.69
N ALA A 52 -9.76 -13.54 -1.46
CA ALA A 52 -10.46 -12.45 -0.78
C ALA A 52 -9.55 -11.23 -0.60
N ALA A 53 -8.29 -11.42 -0.19
CA ALA A 53 -7.33 -10.32 -0.05
C ALA A 53 -6.99 -9.65 -1.38
N LYS A 54 -6.86 -10.41 -2.47
CA LYS A 54 -6.68 -9.88 -3.83
C LYS A 54 -7.90 -9.07 -4.30
N GLN A 55 -9.11 -9.52 -4.01
CA GLN A 55 -10.32 -8.76 -4.34
C GLN A 55 -10.41 -7.46 -3.55
N LEU A 56 -10.14 -7.51 -2.24
CA LEU A 56 -10.20 -6.35 -1.36
C LEU A 56 -9.13 -5.32 -1.70
N SER A 57 -7.92 -5.76 -2.05
CA SER A 57 -6.84 -4.87 -2.52
C SER A 57 -7.19 -4.18 -3.85
N ARG A 58 -7.84 -4.89 -4.80
CA ARG A 58 -8.34 -4.27 -6.05
C ARG A 58 -9.40 -3.21 -5.77
N GLN A 59 -10.35 -3.50 -4.87
CA GLN A 59 -11.37 -2.52 -4.48
C GLN A 59 -10.75 -1.29 -3.82
N LEU A 60 -9.81 -1.47 -2.89
CA LEU A 60 -9.09 -0.37 -2.24
C LEU A 60 -8.28 0.48 -3.23
N GLN A 61 -7.62 -0.16 -4.21
CA GLN A 61 -6.91 0.56 -5.27
C GLN A 61 -7.87 1.39 -6.13
N GLN A 62 -9.03 0.85 -6.49
CA GLN A 62 -10.05 1.57 -7.24
C GLN A 62 -10.60 2.75 -6.44
N ALA A 63 -10.94 2.55 -5.16
CA ALA A 63 -11.41 3.61 -4.28
C ALA A 63 -10.35 4.71 -4.09
N THR A 64 -9.08 4.32 -3.91
CA THR A 64 -7.97 5.28 -3.81
C THR A 64 -7.80 6.08 -5.09
N ARG A 65 -7.88 5.46 -6.27
CA ARG A 65 -7.81 6.18 -7.56
C ARG A 65 -8.96 7.16 -7.71
N GLN A 66 -10.19 6.77 -7.36
CA GLN A 66 -11.36 7.65 -7.39
C GLN A 66 -11.18 8.85 -6.46
N ALA A 67 -10.69 8.63 -5.23
CA ALA A 67 -10.40 9.69 -4.29
C ALA A 67 -9.31 10.66 -4.79
N GLN A 68 -8.25 10.15 -5.43
CA GLN A 68 -7.19 10.98 -6.02
C GLN A 68 -7.71 11.83 -7.19
N SER A 69 -8.57 11.28 -8.05
CA SER A 69 -9.20 12.04 -9.14
C SER A 69 -10.21 13.08 -8.65
N ALA A 70 -10.72 12.97 -7.43
CA ALA A 70 -11.62 13.95 -6.82
C ALA A 70 -10.88 15.14 -6.19
N VAL A 71 -9.55 15.12 -6.10
CA VAL A 71 -8.77 16.27 -5.64
C VAL A 71 -8.67 17.27 -6.80
N PRO A 72 -9.29 18.46 -6.70
CA PRO A 72 -9.17 19.46 -7.75
C PRO A 72 -7.71 19.90 -7.91
N PRO A 73 -7.25 20.19 -9.14
CA PRO A 73 -5.90 20.69 -9.34
C PRO A 73 -5.72 21.98 -8.53
N THR A 74 -4.71 22.00 -7.67
CA THR A 74 -4.35 23.22 -6.96
C THR A 74 -3.98 24.28 -7.99
N PRO A 75 -4.61 25.47 -7.96
CA PRO A 75 -4.27 26.52 -8.91
C PRO A 75 -2.82 26.92 -8.67
N ARG A 76 -1.94 26.52 -9.61
CA ARG A 76 -0.60 27.09 -9.70
C ARG A 76 -0.78 28.57 -10.04
N TYR A 77 -0.64 29.42 -9.04
CA TYR A 77 -0.58 30.85 -9.22
C TYR A 77 0.70 31.15 -10.00
N ALA A 78 0.58 31.28 -11.32
CA ALA A 78 1.63 31.84 -12.14
C ALA A 78 1.68 33.34 -11.82
N PRO A 79 2.79 33.88 -11.28
CA PRO A 79 2.90 35.33 -11.11
C PRO A 79 2.77 35.98 -12.49
N ALA A 80 1.89 36.97 -12.59
CA ALA A 80 1.71 37.74 -13.80
C ALA A 80 3.07 38.32 -14.25
N PRO A 81 3.40 38.33 -15.56
CA PRO A 81 4.62 38.95 -16.03
C PRO A 81 4.58 40.43 -15.68
N THR A 82 5.36 40.83 -14.68
CA THR A 82 5.65 42.22 -14.37
C THR A 82 6.44 42.78 -15.53
N THR A 83 5.76 43.42 -16.48
CA THR A 83 6.39 44.34 -17.42
C THR A 83 6.97 45.50 -16.62
N THR A 84 8.20 45.34 -16.14
CA THR A 84 8.99 46.40 -15.53
C THR A 84 9.25 47.46 -16.59
N ARG A 85 8.46 48.54 -16.57
CA ARG A 85 8.74 49.73 -17.38
C ARG A 85 10.12 50.26 -16.99
N ARG A 86 10.98 50.39 -18.00
CA ARG A 86 12.35 50.91 -17.84
C ARG A 86 12.29 52.34 -17.31
N PRO A 87 13.06 52.70 -16.27
CA PRO A 87 13.12 54.09 -15.79
C PRO A 87 13.59 55.05 -16.90
N LEU A 88 13.23 56.33 -16.79
CA LEU A 88 13.71 57.37 -17.71
C LEU A 88 15.20 57.63 -17.48
N SER A 89 16.01 57.62 -18.53
CA SER A 89 17.37 58.15 -18.45
C SER A 89 17.38 59.67 -18.58
N ASP A 90 18.45 60.34 -18.13
CA ASP A 90 18.54 61.81 -18.11
C ASP A 90 18.37 62.48 -19.50
N ASP A 91 18.74 61.77 -20.57
CA ASP A 91 18.59 62.21 -21.96
C ASP A 91 17.24 61.84 -22.59
N GLU A 92 16.32 61.26 -21.83
CA GLU A 92 15.01 60.82 -22.29
C GLU A 92 13.89 61.60 -21.59
N ARG A 93 12.83 61.90 -22.34
CA ARG A 93 11.63 62.57 -21.82
C ARG A 93 10.37 61.88 -22.31
N CYS A 94 9.34 61.95 -21.51
CA CYS A 94 8.04 61.39 -21.85
C CYS A 94 7.05 62.50 -22.13
N MET A 95 6.54 62.54 -23.37
CA MET A 95 5.53 63.51 -23.78
C MET A 95 4.42 62.77 -24.52
N GLY A 96 3.19 62.86 -24.00
CA GLY A 96 2.01 62.28 -24.63
C GLY A 96 2.04 60.75 -24.78
N GLY A 97 2.58 60.02 -23.80
CA GLY A 97 2.62 58.54 -23.84
C GLY A 97 3.81 57.95 -24.60
N ARG A 98 4.67 58.80 -25.19
CA ARG A 98 5.81 58.41 -26.02
C ARG A 98 7.12 58.83 -25.38
N ARG A 99 8.14 57.98 -25.51
CA ARG A 99 9.50 58.25 -25.03
C ARG A 99 10.31 58.92 -26.14
N LEU A 100 10.88 60.06 -25.81
CA LEU A 100 11.68 60.88 -26.72
C LEU A 100 13.11 60.93 -26.19
N LYS A 101 14.10 60.66 -27.04
CA LYS A 101 15.52 60.77 -26.71
C LYS A 101 16.13 62.03 -27.30
N ARG A 102 16.92 62.75 -26.50
CA ARG A 102 17.65 63.94 -26.94
C ARG A 102 18.87 63.54 -27.78
N LEU A 103 18.92 64.03 -29.01
CA LEU A 103 20.07 63.93 -29.90
C LEU A 103 20.69 65.33 -30.11
N PRO A 104 21.94 65.42 -30.57
CA PRO A 104 22.61 66.70 -30.84
C PRO A 104 21.84 67.60 -31.83
N ASN A 105 21.03 66.99 -32.71
CA ASN A 105 20.25 67.65 -33.75
C ASN A 105 18.73 67.71 -33.45
N GLY A 106 18.26 67.31 -32.25
CA GLY A 106 16.83 67.40 -31.89
C GLY A 106 16.33 66.30 -30.95
N TRP A 107 15.04 65.98 -31.07
CA TRP A 107 14.39 64.89 -30.31
C TRP A 107 13.99 63.76 -31.25
N GLN A 108 14.27 62.52 -30.87
CA GLN A 108 13.88 61.32 -31.61
C GLN A 108 12.85 60.51 -30.82
N ASP A 109 11.77 60.09 -31.47
CA ASP A 109 10.72 59.24 -30.88
C ASP A 109 11.17 57.78 -30.84
N LEU A 110 10.98 57.12 -29.69
CA LEU A 110 11.26 55.71 -29.45
C LEU A 110 9.91 54.95 -29.33
N PRO A 111 9.33 54.52 -30.47
CA PRO A 111 7.97 53.99 -30.51
C PRO A 111 7.78 52.63 -29.83
N HIS A 112 8.87 51.90 -29.53
CA HIS A 112 8.80 50.58 -28.90
C HIS A 112 8.95 50.62 -27.36
N GLU A 113 9.17 51.79 -26.76
CA GLU A 113 9.29 51.93 -25.31
C GLU A 113 8.26 52.95 -24.78
N PRO A 114 7.00 52.52 -24.53
CA PRO A 114 6.00 53.39 -23.95
C PRO A 114 6.41 53.81 -22.53
N CYS A 115 6.06 55.04 -22.17
CA CYS A 115 6.32 55.60 -20.84
C CYS A 115 5.29 55.19 -19.81
#